data_AF-A0A4Y8JUL5-F1
#
_entry.id   AF-A0A4Y8JUL5-F1
#
_cell.length_a   1.000
_cell.length_b   1.000
_cell.length_c   1.000
_cell.angle_alpha   90.00
_cell.angle_beta   90.00
_cell.angle_gamma   90.00
#
_symmetry.space_group_name_H-M   'P 1'
#
loop_
_entity.id
_entity.type
_entity.pdbx_description
1 polymer ?
#
loop_
_entity_poly.entity_id
_entity_poly.type
_entity_poly.pdbx_seq_one_letter_code
_entity_poly.pdbx_strand_id
1 'polypeptide(L)'
;MSAVLRPVAVVLLVIGLTGCSTVAQPGLKSEPPAGTAVLAGEPGADLGNGRPAVTFDGLMVRRRVVVAIRPRESADLVSLRGQLDQAAHRLGLSLADISPTVLDADVLEELGPQLVVTLPEGGTVDDAGRLIDLTPSFGGAFPDAVQFQIGPVLVHDLRFAVRTADPRTLREAIEREGILADALGTYSSTTGTEELRIDYTGPLLSDDLIQSIRAGIAGPARSEPGDVSVSPRSTEGDGVQMESEPPPGSAPPLTPHGHTGG
;
A
#
# COMPACT_ATOMS: atom_id res chain seq x y z
N MET A 1 36.53 -62.66 37.91
CA MET A 1 35.96 -63.84 37.23
C MET A 1 35.36 -63.36 35.93
N SER A 2 35.85 -63.93 34.83
CA SER A 2 35.65 -63.49 33.46
C SER A 2 34.22 -63.76 32.95
N ALA A 3 33.72 -62.88 32.08
CA ALA A 3 32.79 -63.25 31.02
C ALA A 3 33.16 -62.49 29.75
N VAL A 4 33.11 -63.22 28.64
CA VAL A 4 33.78 -63.00 27.36
C VAL A 4 32.72 -63.14 26.25
N LEU A 5 32.98 -62.55 25.06
CA LEU A 5 32.33 -62.74 23.75
C LEU A 5 30.95 -62.06 23.57
N ARG A 6 30.56 -61.49 22.42
CA ARG A 6 31.09 -61.41 21.03
C ARG A 6 30.33 -60.28 20.28
N PRO A 7 30.81 -59.82 19.10
CA PRO A 7 30.18 -58.76 18.31
C PRO A 7 29.04 -59.33 17.45
N VAL A 8 27.96 -58.58 17.29
CA VAL A 8 26.90 -58.89 16.31
C VAL A 8 26.90 -57.78 15.27
N ALA A 9 27.14 -58.21 14.03
CA ALA A 9 27.07 -57.42 12.82
C ALA A 9 25.67 -56.87 12.62
N VAL A 10 25.55 -55.57 12.37
CA VAL A 10 24.33 -54.98 11.80
C VAL A 10 24.56 -54.84 10.31
N VAL A 11 23.75 -55.59 9.57
CA VAL A 11 23.72 -55.69 8.12
C VAL A 11 23.26 -54.35 7.53
N LEU A 12 24.11 -53.78 6.66
CA LEU A 12 23.76 -52.68 5.77
C LEU A 12 22.72 -53.19 4.75
N LEU A 13 21.49 -52.69 4.83
CA LEU A 13 20.50 -52.87 3.77
C LEU A 13 20.54 -51.67 2.83
N VAL A 14 21.18 -51.87 1.68
CA VAL A 14 21.15 -50.99 0.53
C VAL A 14 19.85 -51.27 -0.23
N ILE A 15 18.95 -50.30 -0.30
CA ILE A 15 17.86 -50.28 -1.29
C ILE A 15 18.14 -49.12 -2.23
N GLY A 16 18.72 -49.47 -3.38
CA GLY A 16 18.82 -48.57 -4.52
C GLY A 16 17.48 -48.47 -5.21
N LEU A 17 16.93 -47.26 -5.26
CA LEU A 17 15.94 -46.88 -6.27
C LEU A 17 16.63 -45.92 -7.24
N THR A 18 16.92 -46.49 -8.40
CA THR A 18 17.33 -45.81 -9.61
C THR A 18 16.26 -44.81 -10.05
N GLY A 19 16.61 -43.54 -10.07
CA GLY A 19 15.88 -42.49 -10.75
C GLY A 19 16.87 -41.47 -11.29
N CYS A 20 17.05 -41.44 -12.62
CA CYS A 20 17.74 -40.36 -13.29
C CYS A 20 17.00 -39.05 -12.99
N SER A 21 17.70 -38.05 -12.46
CA SER A 21 17.23 -36.66 -12.49
C SER A 21 18.36 -35.80 -13.00
N THR A 22 18.24 -35.45 -14.27
CA THR A 22 19.05 -34.42 -14.93
C THR A 22 18.91 -33.10 -14.18
N VAL A 23 20.05 -32.54 -13.79
CA VAL A 23 20.15 -31.14 -13.37
C VAL A 23 20.10 -30.27 -14.62
N ALA A 24 19.07 -29.42 -14.74
CA ALA A 24 19.08 -28.18 -15.52
C ALA A 24 17.91 -27.28 -15.07
N GLN A 25 18.23 -26.09 -14.58
CA GLN A 25 17.30 -25.06 -14.11
C GLN A 25 16.26 -24.65 -15.17
N PRO A 26 15.00 -24.41 -14.76
CA PRO A 26 14.18 -23.36 -15.32
C PRO A 26 14.34 -22.13 -14.43
N GLY A 27 14.85 -21.03 -15.00
CA GLY A 27 14.61 -19.71 -14.45
C GLY A 27 13.11 -19.48 -14.43
N LEU A 28 12.51 -19.65 -13.25
CA LEU A 28 11.18 -19.13 -13.00
C LEU A 28 11.32 -17.62 -12.96
N LYS A 29 11.01 -17.00 -14.11
CA LYS A 29 10.38 -15.67 -14.12
C LYS A 29 9.31 -15.73 -13.03
N SER A 30 9.50 -14.98 -11.95
CA SER A 30 8.40 -14.61 -11.08
C SER A 30 7.41 -13.84 -11.95
N GLU A 31 6.40 -14.55 -12.44
CA GLU A 31 5.19 -13.92 -12.95
C GLU A 31 4.64 -13.07 -11.80
N PRO A 32 4.32 -11.78 -12.03
CA PRO A 32 3.60 -11.01 -11.03
C PRO A 32 2.30 -11.77 -10.74
N PRO A 33 1.83 -11.81 -9.48
CA PRO A 33 0.52 -12.39 -9.20
C PRO A 33 -0.50 -11.72 -10.11
N ALA A 34 -1.27 -12.56 -10.81
CA ALA A 34 -2.44 -12.12 -11.57
C ALA A 34 -3.28 -11.21 -10.68
N GLY A 35 -3.58 -10.01 -11.18
CA GLY A 35 -4.14 -8.92 -10.41
C GLY A 35 -5.26 -9.39 -9.50
N THR A 36 -5.00 -9.36 -8.20
CA THR A 36 -6.03 -9.41 -7.17
C THR A 36 -7.01 -8.30 -7.54
N ALA A 37 -8.25 -8.65 -7.87
CA ALA A 37 -9.30 -7.67 -8.03
C ALA A 37 -9.30 -6.81 -6.77
N VAL A 38 -8.94 -5.53 -6.92
CA VAL A 38 -8.97 -4.59 -5.81
C VAL A 38 -10.44 -4.31 -5.55
N LEU A 39 -11.02 -5.08 -4.64
CA LEU A 39 -12.39 -4.86 -4.20
C LEU A 39 -12.42 -3.55 -3.42
N ALA A 40 -13.35 -2.68 -3.79
CA ALA A 40 -13.74 -1.58 -2.93
C ALA A 40 -14.17 -2.17 -1.57
N GLY A 41 -13.77 -1.53 -0.48
CA GLY A 41 -14.32 -1.89 0.82
C GLY A 41 -15.83 -1.74 0.78
N GLU A 42 -16.58 -2.80 1.08
CA GLU A 42 -18.04 -2.71 1.28
C GLU A 42 -18.36 -1.66 2.36
N PRO A 43 -19.55 -1.05 2.39
CA PRO A 43 -19.95 -0.18 3.48
C PRO A 43 -19.77 -0.89 4.84
N GLY A 44 -18.95 -0.32 5.72
CA GLY A 44 -18.57 -0.94 7.00
C GLY A 44 -17.38 -1.91 6.95
N ALA A 45 -16.69 -2.02 5.81
CA ALA A 45 -15.41 -2.73 5.74
C ALA A 45 -14.34 -2.04 6.57
N ASP A 46 -13.36 -2.82 7.04
CA ASP A 46 -12.26 -2.34 7.88
C ASP A 46 -11.25 -1.43 7.16
N LEU A 47 -11.31 -1.36 5.83
CA LEU A 47 -10.35 -0.68 4.98
C LEU A 47 -11.04 -0.04 3.78
N GLY A 48 -10.61 1.18 3.42
CA GLY A 48 -11.01 1.84 2.18
C GLY A 48 -11.95 3.03 2.40
N ASN A 49 -12.37 3.66 1.29
CA ASN A 49 -13.21 4.85 1.34
C ASN A 49 -14.74 4.60 1.43
N GLY A 50 -15.14 3.34 1.63
CA GLY A 50 -16.50 2.91 2.00
C GLY A 50 -16.96 3.35 3.40
N ARG A 51 -16.28 4.33 4.02
CA ARG A 51 -16.50 4.87 5.37
C ARG A 51 -16.51 3.80 6.48
N PRO A 52 -15.35 3.20 6.81
CA PRO A 52 -15.17 2.50 8.08
C PRO A 52 -15.57 3.39 9.26
N ALA A 53 -15.81 2.78 10.43
CA ALA A 53 -15.86 3.52 11.69
C ALA A 53 -14.46 4.07 12.01
N VAL A 54 -14.30 5.39 11.94
CA VAL A 54 -13.03 6.09 12.12
C VAL A 54 -13.20 7.15 13.20
N THR A 55 -12.54 6.96 14.35
CA THR A 55 -12.38 7.99 15.39
C THR A 55 -10.97 8.56 15.43
N PHE A 56 -10.01 7.95 14.73
CA PHE A 56 -8.68 8.49 14.50
C PHE A 56 -8.68 9.50 13.35
N ASP A 57 -9.37 10.62 13.55
CA ASP A 57 -9.60 11.64 12.53
C ASP A 57 -8.93 13.00 12.87
N GLY A 58 -9.47 14.10 12.36
CA GLY A 58 -8.83 15.40 12.40
C GLY A 58 -7.55 15.39 11.56
N LEU A 59 -6.41 15.74 12.15
CA LEU A 59 -5.11 15.76 11.45
C LEU A 59 -4.63 14.36 11.01
N MET A 60 -5.28 13.29 11.49
CA MET A 60 -5.00 11.91 11.06
C MET A 60 -5.72 11.53 9.75
N VAL A 61 -6.72 12.29 9.32
CA VAL A 61 -7.40 12.11 8.03
C VAL A 61 -7.17 13.34 7.16
N ARG A 62 -6.71 13.13 5.92
CA ARG A 62 -6.37 14.20 4.97
C ARG A 62 -7.15 14.06 3.68
N ARG A 63 -7.50 15.20 3.08
CA ARG A 63 -7.89 15.26 1.66
C ARG A 63 -6.64 15.31 0.79
N ARG A 64 -6.53 14.38 -0.15
CA ARG A 64 -5.47 14.37 -1.18
C ARG A 64 -6.09 14.29 -2.55
N VAL A 65 -5.45 14.86 -3.56
CA VAL A 65 -5.86 14.66 -4.95
C VAL A 65 -5.12 13.46 -5.51
N VAL A 66 -5.85 12.54 -6.14
CA VAL A 66 -5.29 11.37 -6.81
C VAL A 66 -5.55 11.43 -8.31
N VAL A 67 -4.67 10.75 -9.05
CA VAL A 67 -4.84 10.42 -10.46
C VAL A 67 -4.90 8.91 -10.56
N ALA A 68 -6.08 8.38 -10.86
CA ALA A 68 -6.31 6.97 -11.10
C ALA A 68 -6.24 6.70 -12.61
N ILE A 69 -5.45 5.71 -13.02
CA ILE A 69 -5.19 5.42 -14.43
C ILE A 69 -5.42 3.96 -14.72
N ARG A 70 -6.24 3.71 -15.74
CA ARG A 70 -6.39 2.42 -16.42
C ARG A 70 -5.67 2.50 -17.76
N PRO A 71 -4.54 1.80 -17.95
CA PRO A 71 -3.96 1.68 -19.28
C PRO A 71 -4.91 0.95 -20.24
N ARG A 72 -4.95 1.38 -21.50
CA ARG A 72 -5.50 0.56 -22.59
C ARG A 72 -4.51 -0.57 -22.88
N GLU A 73 -5.03 -1.71 -23.34
CA GLU A 73 -4.26 -2.95 -23.52
C GLU A 73 -2.91 -2.68 -24.21
N SER A 74 -1.81 -3.22 -23.63
CA SER A 74 -0.39 -3.08 -24.03
C SER A 74 0.43 -1.88 -23.51
N ALA A 75 -0.13 -0.94 -22.74
CA ALA A 75 0.70 0.14 -22.18
C ALA A 75 1.62 -0.36 -21.05
N ASP A 76 2.90 0.00 -21.11
CA ASP A 76 3.89 -0.29 -20.06
C ASP A 76 3.68 0.63 -18.86
N LEU A 77 3.19 0.06 -17.75
CA LEU A 77 2.96 0.76 -16.49
C LEU A 77 4.22 1.42 -15.91
N VAL A 78 5.40 0.80 -16.09
CA VAL A 78 6.66 1.35 -15.58
C VAL A 78 7.04 2.61 -16.35
N SER A 79 6.96 2.54 -17.68
CA SER A 79 7.19 3.70 -18.54
C SER A 79 6.18 4.82 -18.26
N LEU A 80 4.90 4.48 -18.09
CA LEU A 80 3.84 5.43 -17.75
C LEU A 80 4.11 6.11 -16.40
N ARG A 81 4.47 5.34 -15.36
CA ARG A 81 4.82 5.88 -14.05
C ARG A 81 6.01 6.85 -14.15
N GLY A 82 7.03 6.48 -14.92
CA GLY A 82 8.20 7.31 -15.16
C GLY A 82 7.89 8.62 -15.90
N GLN A 83 6.93 8.60 -16.84
CA GLN A 83 6.47 9.82 -17.53
C GLN A 83 5.73 10.76 -16.58
N LEU A 84 4.86 10.21 -15.71
CA LEU A 84 4.19 10.99 -14.66
C LEU A 84 5.19 11.60 -13.68
N ASP A 85 6.23 10.87 -13.27
CA ASP A 85 7.28 11.42 -12.41
C ASP A 85 8.03 12.57 -13.08
N GLN A 86 8.34 12.45 -14.37
CA GLN A 86 9.02 13.52 -15.11
C GLN A 86 8.14 14.76 -15.24
N ALA A 87 6.85 14.58 -15.51
CA ALA A 87 5.88 15.67 -15.56
C ALA A 87 5.70 16.32 -14.19
N ALA A 88 5.57 15.54 -13.12
CA ALA A 88 5.50 16.04 -11.76
C ALA A 88 6.75 16.82 -11.38
N HIS A 89 7.94 16.30 -11.67
CA HIS A 89 9.20 16.98 -11.39
C HIS A 89 9.28 18.34 -12.08
N ARG A 90 8.82 18.44 -13.33
CA ARG A 90 8.78 19.70 -14.08
C ARG A 90 7.78 20.71 -13.50
N LEU A 91 6.74 20.23 -12.82
CA LEU A 91 5.77 21.04 -12.09
C LEU A 91 6.19 21.33 -10.63
N GLY A 92 7.32 20.79 -10.16
CA GLY A 92 7.76 20.90 -8.77
C GLY A 92 6.92 20.06 -7.80
N LEU A 93 6.26 19.03 -8.28
CA LEU A 93 5.42 18.10 -7.51
C LEU A 93 6.19 16.81 -7.19
N SER A 94 5.86 16.20 -6.05
CA SER A 94 6.33 14.86 -5.68
C SER A 94 5.15 13.92 -5.61
N LEU A 95 5.06 12.97 -6.53
CA LEU A 95 4.02 11.95 -6.54
C LEU A 95 4.40 10.80 -5.60
N ALA A 96 3.39 10.19 -4.99
CA ALA A 96 3.53 8.93 -4.28
C ALA A 96 2.52 7.92 -4.82
N ASP A 97 2.91 6.65 -4.87
CA ASP A 97 1.96 5.58 -5.17
C ASP A 97 1.01 5.40 -4.00
N ILE A 98 -0.25 5.08 -4.29
CA ILE A 98 -1.26 4.85 -3.26
C ILE A 98 -2.17 3.69 -3.65
N SER A 99 -2.66 2.94 -2.65
CA SER A 99 -3.56 1.81 -2.89
C SER A 99 -4.82 2.27 -3.64
N PRO A 100 -5.30 1.54 -4.67
CA PRO A 100 -6.55 1.87 -5.33
C PRO A 100 -7.77 1.85 -4.40
N THR A 101 -7.70 1.17 -3.24
CA THR A 101 -8.79 1.16 -2.24
C THR A 101 -9.06 2.54 -1.59
N VAL A 102 -8.27 3.57 -1.91
CA VAL A 102 -8.61 4.98 -1.62
C VAL A 102 -9.67 5.55 -2.57
N LEU A 103 -10.05 4.85 -3.63
CA LEU A 103 -11.07 5.31 -4.54
C LEU A 103 -12.45 4.84 -4.06
N ASP A 104 -13.48 5.58 -4.43
CA ASP A 104 -14.86 5.18 -4.20
C ASP A 104 -15.17 3.90 -5.00
N ALA A 105 -16.15 3.12 -4.52
CA ALA A 105 -16.50 1.84 -5.12
C ALA A 105 -16.88 1.95 -6.59
N ASP A 106 -17.67 2.96 -6.94
CA ASP A 106 -18.12 3.21 -8.32
C ASP A 106 -16.91 3.46 -9.24
N VAL A 107 -15.90 4.20 -8.77
CA VAL A 107 -14.68 4.45 -9.53
C VAL A 107 -13.88 3.17 -9.75
N LEU A 108 -13.77 2.32 -8.72
CA LEU A 108 -13.06 1.04 -8.82
C LEU A 108 -13.75 0.09 -9.81
N GLU A 109 -15.09 0.04 -9.77
CA GLU A 109 -15.88 -0.81 -10.66
C GLU A 109 -15.83 -0.32 -12.12
N GLU A 110 -15.98 0.98 -12.34
CA GLU A 110 -16.01 1.56 -13.69
C GLU A 110 -14.62 1.62 -14.33
N LEU A 111 -13.64 2.19 -13.61
CA LEU A 111 -12.31 2.44 -14.17
C LEU A 111 -11.41 1.21 -14.07
N GLY A 112 -11.47 0.44 -12.98
CA GLY A 112 -10.52 -0.66 -12.71
C GLY A 112 -9.05 -0.22 -12.84
N PRO A 113 -8.61 0.83 -12.10
CA PRO A 113 -7.31 1.44 -12.28
C PRO A 113 -6.18 0.47 -11.89
N GLN A 114 -5.09 0.52 -12.67
CA GLN A 114 -3.89 -0.28 -12.42
C GLN A 114 -2.74 0.55 -11.85
N LEU A 115 -2.85 1.88 -11.96
CA LEU A 115 -1.91 2.83 -11.38
C LEU A 115 -2.71 3.94 -10.71
N VAL A 116 -2.43 4.20 -9.43
CA VAL A 116 -3.02 5.32 -8.69
C VAL A 116 -1.89 6.08 -8.00
N VAL A 117 -1.77 7.35 -8.34
CA VAL A 117 -0.77 8.24 -7.74
C VAL A 117 -1.47 9.36 -6.98
N THR A 118 -0.89 9.77 -5.86
CA THR A 118 -1.37 10.88 -5.05
C THR A 118 -0.44 12.08 -5.21
N LEU A 119 -1.04 13.27 -5.25
CA LEU A 119 -0.34 14.55 -5.23
C LEU A 119 0.17 14.86 -3.82
N PRO A 120 1.18 15.74 -3.69
CA PRO A 120 1.64 16.22 -2.39
C PRO A 120 0.54 17.01 -1.67
N GLU A 121 0.81 17.36 -0.41
CA GLU A 121 -0.16 18.08 0.41
C GLU A 121 -0.44 19.46 -0.19
N GLY A 122 -1.70 19.87 -0.18
CA GLY A 122 -2.13 21.10 -0.85
C GLY A 122 -2.17 21.01 -2.38
N GLY A 123 -1.84 19.86 -2.99
CA GLY A 123 -2.03 19.63 -4.42
C GLY A 123 -3.50 19.72 -4.81
N THR A 124 -3.76 20.32 -5.96
CA THR A 124 -5.10 20.63 -6.46
C THR A 124 -5.51 19.75 -7.64
N VAL A 125 -6.81 19.74 -7.97
CA VAL A 125 -7.32 19.09 -9.19
C VAL A 125 -6.70 19.73 -10.44
N ASP A 126 -6.49 21.05 -10.42
CA ASP A 126 -5.81 21.76 -11.51
C ASP A 126 -4.34 21.33 -11.66
N ASP A 127 -3.62 21.09 -10.56
CA ASP A 127 -2.26 20.54 -10.60
C ASP A 127 -2.24 19.17 -11.26
N ALA A 128 -3.20 18.30 -10.91
CA ALA A 128 -3.34 16.99 -11.51
C ALA A 128 -3.72 17.08 -13.00
N GLY A 129 -4.58 18.03 -13.40
CA GLY A 129 -4.88 18.29 -14.80
C GLY A 129 -3.62 18.71 -15.58
N ARG A 130 -2.84 19.64 -15.03
CA ARG A 130 -1.56 20.07 -15.63
C ARG A 130 -0.54 18.94 -15.72
N LEU A 131 -0.51 18.04 -14.73
CA LEU A 131 0.33 16.84 -14.74
C LEU A 131 -0.02 15.95 -15.94
N ILE A 132 -1.32 15.66 -16.12
CA ILE A 132 -1.83 14.86 -17.24
C ILE A 132 -1.50 15.53 -18.58
N ASP A 133 -1.77 16.82 -18.73
CA ASP A 133 -1.52 17.58 -19.97
C ASP A 133 -0.04 17.60 -20.36
N LEU A 134 0.86 17.57 -19.37
CA LEU A 134 2.30 17.63 -19.59
C LEU A 134 2.91 16.25 -19.88
N THR A 135 2.29 15.16 -19.43
CA THR A 135 2.78 13.78 -19.56
C THR A 135 3.18 13.39 -21.00
N PRO A 136 2.40 13.71 -22.07
CA PRO A 136 2.78 13.38 -23.45
C PRO A 136 4.12 13.96 -23.90
N SER A 137 4.59 15.04 -23.27
CA SER A 137 5.88 15.68 -23.60
C SER A 137 7.09 14.80 -23.25
N PHE A 138 6.90 13.74 -22.47
CA PHE A 138 7.94 12.80 -22.04
C PHE A 138 7.88 11.47 -22.79
N GLY A 139 7.21 11.47 -23.95
CA GLY A 139 7.04 10.30 -24.81
C GLY A 139 5.82 9.46 -24.45
N GLY A 140 5.43 8.57 -25.36
CA GLY A 140 4.27 7.69 -25.18
C GLY A 140 2.97 8.24 -25.80
N ALA A 141 1.99 7.35 -25.96
CA ALA A 141 0.69 7.66 -26.55
C ALA A 141 -0.33 8.19 -25.51
N PHE A 142 0.13 8.98 -24.54
CA PHE A 142 -0.77 9.68 -23.63
C PHE A 142 -1.41 10.86 -24.38
N PRO A 143 -2.72 11.15 -24.30
CA PRO A 143 -3.76 10.48 -23.49
C PRO A 143 -4.46 9.28 -24.18
N ASP A 144 -4.24 9.03 -25.47
CA ASP A 144 -4.96 8.00 -26.25
C ASP A 144 -4.73 6.55 -25.77
N ALA A 145 -3.69 6.30 -24.99
CA ALA A 145 -3.33 4.99 -24.46
C ALA A 145 -3.91 4.71 -23.07
N VAL A 146 -4.65 5.64 -22.46
CA VAL A 146 -5.16 5.46 -21.10
C VAL A 146 -6.60 5.95 -20.95
N GLN A 147 -7.27 5.46 -19.92
CA GLN A 147 -8.41 6.12 -19.30
C GLN A 147 -7.95 6.59 -17.92
N PHE A 148 -8.38 7.76 -17.48
CA PHE A 148 -7.97 8.30 -16.19
C PHE A 148 -9.09 9.09 -15.52
N GLN A 149 -8.97 9.21 -14.20
CA GLN A 149 -9.84 10.01 -13.37
C GLN A 149 -9.01 10.79 -12.34
N ILE A 150 -9.40 12.04 -12.12
CA ILE A 150 -8.76 12.93 -11.15
C ILE A 150 -9.79 13.29 -10.10
N GLY A 151 -9.42 13.21 -8.82
CA GLY A 151 -10.32 13.67 -7.78
C GLY A 151 -9.73 13.73 -6.38
N PRO A 152 -10.37 14.47 -5.47
CA PRO A 152 -10.07 14.40 -4.06
C PRO A 152 -10.50 13.05 -3.49
N VAL A 153 -9.67 12.50 -2.61
CA VAL A 153 -9.94 11.31 -1.79
C VAL A 153 -9.57 11.60 -0.34
N LEU A 154 -10.16 10.82 0.56
CA LEU A 154 -9.76 10.79 1.95
C LEU A 154 -8.67 9.72 2.12
N VAL A 155 -7.64 10.07 2.88
CA VAL A 155 -6.55 9.17 3.24
C VAL A 155 -6.26 9.30 4.73
N HIS A 156 -5.86 8.21 5.34
CA HIS A 156 -5.20 8.25 6.63
C HIS A 156 -3.76 8.73 6.47
N ASP A 157 -3.31 9.56 7.42
CA ASP A 157 -1.95 10.06 7.56
C ASP A 157 -1.48 9.80 9.00
N LEU A 158 -1.14 8.55 9.27
CA LEU A 158 -0.93 8.03 10.62
C LEU A 158 0.55 7.80 10.91
N ARG A 159 0.90 8.01 12.18
CA ARG A 159 2.15 7.56 12.79
C ARG A 159 1.84 6.68 13.98
N PHE A 160 2.32 5.45 13.91
CA PHE A 160 2.42 4.54 15.05
C PHE A 160 3.80 4.69 15.68
N ALA A 161 3.89 4.79 17.00
CA ALA A 161 5.17 4.81 17.70
C ALA A 161 5.14 3.98 18.98
N VAL A 162 6.20 3.20 19.17
CA VAL A 162 6.39 2.32 20.33
C VAL A 162 7.81 2.47 20.86
N ARG A 163 7.95 2.57 22.18
CA ARG A 163 9.25 2.61 22.85
C ARG A 163 9.83 1.22 22.97
N THR A 164 11.12 1.08 22.72
CA THR A 164 11.84 -0.18 22.87
C THR A 164 13.34 0.09 23.02
N ALA A 165 14.02 -0.74 23.80
CA ALA A 165 15.47 -0.67 23.95
C ALA A 165 16.23 -1.08 22.66
N ASP A 166 15.57 -1.78 21.73
CA ASP A 166 16.17 -2.16 20.45
C ASP A 166 15.18 -2.01 19.28
N PRO A 167 15.03 -0.79 18.73
CA PRO A 167 14.11 -0.50 17.63
C PRO A 167 14.44 -1.23 16.32
N ARG A 168 15.73 -1.56 16.09
CA ARG A 168 16.16 -2.25 14.87
C ARG A 168 15.74 -3.71 14.89
N THR A 169 16.02 -4.40 15.98
CA THR A 169 15.59 -5.80 16.17
C THR A 169 14.06 -5.91 16.13
N LEU A 170 13.35 -4.94 16.73
CA LEU A 170 11.88 -4.89 16.67
C LEU A 170 11.37 -4.74 15.24
N ARG A 171 11.90 -3.79 14.47
CA ARG A 171 11.53 -3.57 13.07
C ARG A 171 11.72 -4.85 12.24
N GLU A 172 12.86 -5.51 12.39
CA GLU A 172 13.15 -6.76 11.69
C GLU A 172 12.22 -7.91 12.10
N ALA A 173 11.75 -7.92 13.36
CA ALA A 173 10.75 -8.88 13.81
C ALA A 173 9.39 -8.67 13.13
N ILE A 174 8.93 -7.41 13.10
CA ILE A 174 7.69 -7.02 12.44
C ILE A 174 7.74 -7.33 10.93
N GLU A 175 8.83 -6.97 10.26
CA GLU A 175 9.02 -7.23 8.83
C GLU A 175 9.02 -8.73 8.49
N ARG A 176 9.59 -9.55 9.37
CA ARG A 176 9.62 -11.02 9.19
C ARG A 176 8.25 -11.65 9.38
N GLU A 177 7.45 -11.12 10.30
CA GLU A 177 6.07 -11.60 10.50
C GLU A 177 5.14 -11.17 9.38
N GLY A 178 5.41 -10.03 8.73
CA GLY A 178 4.63 -9.54 7.58
C GLY A 178 3.28 -8.91 7.96
N ILE A 179 2.86 -8.98 9.22
CA ILE A 179 1.54 -8.52 9.71
C ILE A 179 1.21 -7.10 9.25
N LEU A 180 2.18 -6.17 9.31
CA LEU A 180 1.94 -4.79 8.88
C LEU A 180 1.89 -4.64 7.36
N ALA A 181 2.64 -5.42 6.60
CA ALA A 181 2.57 -5.38 5.15
C ALA A 181 1.20 -5.91 4.68
N ASP A 182 0.67 -6.94 5.35
CA ASP A 182 -0.66 -7.47 5.06
C ASP A 182 -1.77 -6.48 5.43
N ALA A 183 -1.64 -5.79 6.58
CA ALA A 183 -2.66 -4.86 7.06
C ALA A 183 -2.62 -3.47 6.38
N LEU A 184 -1.43 -2.92 6.14
CA LEU A 184 -1.25 -1.56 5.63
C LEU A 184 -0.89 -1.51 4.15
N GLY A 185 -0.42 -2.62 3.57
CA GLY A 185 0.24 -2.61 2.28
C GLY A 185 1.56 -1.84 2.35
N THR A 186 1.56 -0.60 1.85
CA THR A 186 2.76 0.24 1.83
C THR A 186 2.82 1.13 3.07
N TYR A 187 3.93 1.04 3.80
CA TYR A 187 4.25 1.91 4.93
C TYR A 187 5.75 2.17 4.96
N SER A 188 6.18 3.15 5.75
CA SER A 188 7.60 3.40 6.03
C SER A 188 7.89 3.26 7.51
N SER A 189 9.10 2.87 7.86
CA SER A 189 9.52 2.75 9.25
C SER A 189 10.84 3.48 9.49
N THR A 190 10.97 4.09 10.68
CA THR A 190 12.18 4.78 11.10
C THR A 190 12.56 4.31 12.51
N THR A 191 13.84 4.04 12.71
CA THR A 191 14.39 3.64 14.03
C THR A 191 15.08 4.84 14.69
N GLY A 192 14.62 5.21 15.88
CA GLY A 192 15.26 6.18 16.76
C GLY A 192 16.18 5.49 17.78
N THR A 193 16.62 6.24 18.80
CA THR A 193 17.49 5.72 19.88
C THR A 193 16.75 4.70 20.76
N GLU A 194 15.48 4.90 21.05
CA GLU A 194 14.66 4.02 21.91
C GLU A 194 13.21 3.91 21.43
N GLU A 195 12.99 4.15 20.14
CA GLU A 195 11.64 4.22 19.57
C GLU A 195 11.65 3.68 18.15
N LEU A 196 10.63 2.88 17.82
CA LEU A 196 10.29 2.54 16.45
C LEU A 196 9.08 3.37 16.03
N ARG A 197 9.19 4.05 14.88
CA ARG A 197 8.08 4.77 14.23
C ARG A 197 7.69 4.07 12.95
N ILE A 198 6.39 3.97 12.71
CA ILE A 198 5.80 3.47 11.47
C ILE A 198 4.85 4.54 10.95
N ASP A 199 5.14 5.03 9.75
CA ASP A 199 4.39 6.09 9.08
C ASP A 199 3.58 5.48 7.94
N TYR A 200 2.29 5.78 7.92
CA TYR A 200 1.31 5.27 6.96
C TYR A 200 0.55 6.42 6.31
N THR A 201 0.54 6.43 4.98
CA THR A 201 -0.35 7.29 4.20
C THR A 201 -1.08 6.42 3.19
N GLY A 202 -2.40 6.29 3.33
CA GLY A 202 -3.16 5.33 2.55
C GLY A 202 -4.67 5.36 2.84
N PRO A 203 -5.41 4.33 2.42
CA PRO A 203 -6.84 4.23 2.68
C PRO A 203 -7.22 4.39 4.16
N LEU A 204 -8.47 4.81 4.39
CA LEU A 204 -9.01 4.86 5.75
C LEU A 204 -9.01 3.46 6.36
N LEU A 205 -8.66 3.39 7.64
CA LEU A 205 -8.60 2.18 8.45
C LEU A 205 -9.69 2.27 9.52
N SER A 206 -10.43 1.19 9.77
CA SER A 206 -11.33 1.17 10.92
C SER A 206 -10.57 1.24 12.24
N ASP A 207 -11.26 1.69 13.28
CA ASP A 207 -10.71 1.69 14.64
C ASP A 207 -10.28 0.29 15.08
N ASP A 208 -11.03 -0.75 14.71
CA ASP A 208 -10.73 -2.15 15.01
C ASP A 208 -9.46 -2.63 14.29
N LEU A 209 -9.27 -2.22 13.03
CA LEU A 209 -8.04 -2.48 12.30
C LEU A 209 -6.85 -1.74 12.92
N ILE A 210 -7.04 -0.48 13.35
CA ILE A 210 -6.01 0.28 14.07
C ILE A 210 -5.65 -0.43 15.39
N GLN A 211 -6.61 -0.94 16.15
CA GLN A 211 -6.29 -1.73 17.36
C GLN A 211 -5.54 -3.02 17.05
N SER A 212 -5.90 -3.70 15.96
CA SER A 212 -5.21 -4.91 15.49
C SER A 212 -3.76 -4.62 15.09
N ILE A 213 -3.50 -3.49 14.41
CA ILE A 213 -2.16 -3.02 14.08
C ILE A 213 -1.36 -2.71 15.34
N ARG A 214 -1.96 -2.03 16.32
CA ARG A 214 -1.30 -1.75 17.62
C ARG A 214 -0.92 -3.05 18.33
N ALA A 215 -1.79 -4.05 18.30
CA ALA A 215 -1.49 -5.37 18.88
C ALA A 215 -0.35 -6.08 18.13
N GLY A 216 -0.35 -6.03 16.80
CA GLY A 216 0.73 -6.58 15.97
C GLY A 216 2.09 -5.93 16.21
N ILE A 217 2.12 -4.62 16.49
CA ILE A 217 3.36 -3.90 16.86
C ILE A 217 3.79 -4.25 18.30
N ALA A 218 2.84 -4.29 19.23
CA ALA A 218 3.11 -4.49 20.66
C ALA A 218 3.65 -5.89 20.99
N GLY A 219 3.18 -6.93 20.28
CA GLY A 219 3.56 -8.32 20.53
C GLY A 219 5.08 -8.55 20.49
N PRO A 220 5.75 -8.31 19.36
CA PRO A 220 7.20 -8.42 19.25
C PRO A 220 7.95 -7.42 20.15
N ALA A 221 7.35 -6.26 20.45
CA ALA A 221 7.91 -5.26 21.37
C ALA A 221 7.84 -5.68 22.85
N ARG A 222 7.07 -6.74 23.17
CA ARG A 222 6.75 -7.16 24.54
C ARG A 222 6.12 -6.04 25.37
N SER A 223 5.31 -5.22 24.73
CA SER A 223 4.52 -4.15 25.35
C SER A 223 3.03 -4.47 25.26
N GLU A 224 2.19 -3.63 25.85
CA GLU A 224 0.75 -3.71 25.62
C GLU A 224 0.36 -2.93 24.34
N PRO A 225 -0.74 -3.27 23.66
CA PRO A 225 -1.25 -2.46 22.54
C PRO A 225 -1.45 -0.98 22.92
N GLY A 226 -1.82 -0.74 24.18
CA GLY A 226 -1.95 0.58 24.79
C GLY A 226 -0.69 1.45 24.73
N ASP A 227 0.49 0.82 24.74
CA ASP A 227 1.79 1.49 24.71
C ASP A 227 2.20 1.94 23.29
N VAL A 228 1.53 1.43 22.26
CA VAL A 228 1.71 1.88 20.88
C VAL A 228 0.85 3.12 20.68
N SER A 229 1.48 4.28 20.59
CA SER A 229 0.78 5.53 20.31
C SER A 229 0.36 5.61 18.84
N VAL A 230 -0.79 6.25 18.60
CA VAL A 230 -1.30 6.58 17.25
C VAL A 230 -1.46 8.09 17.21
N SER A 231 -0.90 8.73 16.20
CA SER A 231 -0.87 10.19 16.07
C SER A 231 -0.84 10.61 14.60
N PRO A 232 -1.13 11.88 14.27
CA PRO A 232 -0.90 12.40 12.93
C PRO A 232 0.56 12.25 12.53
N ARG A 233 0.82 11.74 11.33
CA ARG A 233 2.17 11.79 10.74
C ARG A 233 2.57 13.24 10.46
N SER A 234 1.66 14.01 9.86
CA SER A 234 1.81 15.43 9.59
C SER A 234 1.08 16.25 10.66
N THR A 235 1.79 17.20 11.28
CA THR A 235 1.26 18.03 12.39
C THR A 235 0.64 19.35 11.94
N GLU A 236 0.76 19.68 10.65
CA GLU A 236 0.27 20.91 10.04
C GLU A 236 -0.77 20.60 8.96
N GLY A 237 -1.34 21.62 8.33
CA GLY A 237 -2.35 21.48 7.28
C GLY A 237 -3.75 21.17 7.79
N ASP A 238 -4.71 21.08 6.87
CA ASP A 238 -6.12 20.86 7.19
C ASP A 238 -6.42 19.37 7.43
N GLY A 239 -7.03 19.08 8.57
CA GLY A 239 -7.55 17.76 8.91
C GLY A 239 -9.02 17.60 8.55
N VAL A 240 -9.52 16.37 8.55
CA VAL A 240 -10.94 16.05 8.28
C VAL A 240 -11.58 15.44 9.52
N GLN A 241 -12.71 16.01 9.94
CA GLN A 241 -13.56 15.45 11.00
C GLN A 241 -14.59 14.53 10.37
N MET A 242 -14.53 13.22 10.66
CA MET A 242 -15.28 12.22 9.91
C MET A 242 -16.78 12.29 10.18
N GLU A 243 -17.20 12.78 11.34
CA GLU A 243 -18.60 13.01 11.70
C GLU A 243 -19.26 14.13 10.88
N SER A 244 -18.46 15.02 10.30
CA SER A 244 -18.92 16.13 9.46
C SER A 244 -18.85 15.85 7.96
N GLU A 245 -18.24 14.73 7.59
CA GLU A 245 -17.96 14.39 6.20
C GLU A 245 -19.23 13.87 5.51
N PRO A 246 -19.57 14.36 4.30
CA PRO A 246 -20.68 13.81 3.54
C PRO A 246 -20.50 12.30 3.25
N PRO A 247 -21.62 11.58 3.06
CA PRO A 247 -21.58 10.18 2.64
C PRO A 247 -20.78 10.01 1.32
N PRO A 248 -20.12 8.85 1.13
CA PRO A 248 -19.40 8.56 -0.10
C PRO A 248 -20.36 8.61 -1.30
N GLY A 249 -19.86 9.04 -2.46
CA GLY A 249 -20.69 9.28 -3.65
C GLY A 249 -21.57 10.54 -3.63
N SER A 250 -21.60 11.29 -2.51
CA SER A 250 -22.31 12.59 -2.45
C SER A 250 -21.44 13.78 -2.90
N ALA A 251 -20.16 13.56 -3.16
CA ALA A 251 -19.29 14.55 -3.78
C ALA A 251 -19.70 14.76 -5.25
N PRO A 252 -19.58 15.99 -5.80
CA PRO A 252 -19.87 16.21 -7.21
C PRO A 252 -19.04 15.25 -8.06
N PRO A 253 -19.63 14.65 -9.12
CA PRO A 253 -18.92 13.71 -9.96
C PRO A 253 -17.63 14.35 -10.47
N LEU A 254 -16.54 13.62 -10.31
CA LEU A 254 -15.22 14.00 -10.82
C LEU A 254 -15.36 14.28 -12.31
N THR A 255 -14.94 15.46 -12.75
CA THR A 255 -15.14 15.86 -14.14
C THR A 255 -14.27 14.94 -15.03
N PRO A 256 -14.84 14.17 -15.96
CA PRO A 256 -14.04 13.39 -16.88
C PRO A 256 -13.26 14.36 -17.76
N HIS A 257 -11.94 14.45 -17.54
CA HIS A 257 -11.03 15.14 -18.45
C HIS A 257 -10.72 14.21 -19.63
N GLY A 258 -11.73 13.92 -20.45
CA GLY A 258 -11.55 13.20 -21.70
C GLY A 258 -11.62 14.19 -22.86
N HIS A 259 -10.56 14.28 -23.68
CA HIS A 259 -10.69 14.91 -24.99
C HIS A 259 -11.68 14.09 -25.81
N THR A 260 -12.89 14.61 -26.00
CA THR A 260 -13.76 14.21 -27.11
C THR A 260 -13.13 14.73 -28.38
N GLY A 261 -12.23 13.93 -28.97
CA GLY A 261 -11.75 14.14 -30.33
C GLY A 261 -12.92 14.01 -31.29
N GLY A 262 -13.28 15.12 -31.93
CA GLY A 262 -14.09 15.15 -33.15
C GLY A 262 -13.24 14.92 -34.40
#